data_AF-A0A382P9F5-F1
#
_entry.id   AF-A0A382P9F5-F1
#
_cell.length_a   1.000
_cell.length_b   1.000
_cell.length_c   1.000
_cell.angle_alpha   90.00
_cell.angle_beta   90.00
_cell.angle_gamma   90.00
#
_symmetry.space_group_name_H-M   'P 1'
#
loop_
_entity.id
_entity.type
_entity.pdbx_description
1 polymer ?
#
loop_
_entity_poly.entity_id
_entity_poly.type
_entity_poly.pdbx_seq_one_letter_code
_entity_poly.pdbx_strand_id
1 'polypeptide(L)'
;AEVDGGAWLLDVRDNFALVALSCVVTKLGDLPHALWVKESDVEPVRSERYDLSSVGRVKMNSRLDLSTPDTARELRREDIISVIRTMIDLRNGKGDIDDIDHLGNRRVRSVGELMENQYRIGLLRMERAIRERMSSVEIDASMPHDLVNAKPAAAAVREFFGSSQLSQFMDQTNPLSEITHKRRLSALGPGGLTRERAGFEVRDVHPTHYGRICPIETPEGPNIGLINSLATYARVNQYGFIESPYCKVVKGKVTEEIEYLSAMDEGKYTIAQANAALTKSGKFSDELVSCRSNGDFVMTGPETVDYIDVSPKQLVSVAASLIPFLENDDANRALMGSNMQRQAVPLIRSEAPLVGTG
;
A
#
# COMPACT_ATOMS: atom_id res chain seq x y z
N ALA A 1 -7.14 39.24 7.38
CA ALA A 1 -8.36 38.48 7.05
C ALA A 1 -8.35 37.95 5.61
N GLU A 2 -7.71 38.61 4.63
CA GLU A 2 -7.70 38.14 3.22
C GLU A 2 -6.38 37.52 2.72
N VAL A 3 -5.40 37.34 3.59
CA VAL A 3 -4.12 36.75 3.20
C VAL A 3 -4.13 35.30 3.63
N ASP A 4 -4.14 34.40 2.66
CA ASP A 4 -4.05 32.94 2.79
C ASP A 4 -2.64 32.53 3.28
N GLY A 5 -2.30 32.99 4.48
CA GLY A 5 -1.00 32.88 5.09
C GLY A 5 -1.09 31.99 6.32
N GLY A 6 -0.63 30.75 6.17
CA GLY A 6 -0.65 29.77 7.26
C GLY A 6 0.25 30.17 8.43
N ALA A 7 -0.10 29.69 9.61
CA ALA A 7 0.69 29.77 10.82
C ALA A 7 0.86 28.36 11.41
N TRP A 8 2.03 28.08 12.00
CA TRP A 8 2.38 26.77 12.52
C TRP A 8 2.61 26.85 14.02
N LEU A 9 1.96 25.98 14.78
CA LEU A 9 2.20 25.84 16.21
C LEU A 9 3.51 25.07 16.44
N LEU A 10 4.49 25.69 17.08
CA LEU A 10 5.82 25.11 17.29
C LEU A 10 6.04 24.55 18.71
N ASP A 11 5.44 25.17 19.72
CA ASP A 11 5.62 24.82 21.13
C ASP A 11 4.46 25.42 21.95
N VAL A 12 4.17 24.83 23.11
CA VAL A 12 3.22 25.37 24.09
C VAL A 12 3.85 25.27 25.48
N ARG A 13 4.01 26.41 26.16
CA ARG A 13 4.62 26.50 27.49
C ARG A 13 3.95 27.59 28.31
N ASP A 14 3.66 27.30 29.57
CA ASP A 14 3.18 28.29 30.55
C ASP A 14 1.99 29.15 30.05
N ASN A 15 1.00 28.52 29.39
CA ASN A 15 -0.17 29.16 28.74
C ASN A 15 0.14 30.06 27.53
N PHE A 16 1.35 29.98 26.97
CA PHE A 16 1.72 30.62 25.72
C PHE A 16 2.07 29.58 24.65
N ALA A 17 1.56 29.82 23.45
CA ALA A 17 1.85 29.08 22.24
C ALA A 17 2.89 29.84 21.41
N LEU A 18 3.98 29.17 21.04
CA LEU A 18 4.94 29.69 20.06
C LEU A 18 4.40 29.38 18.66
N VAL A 19 4.10 30.43 17.90
CA VAL A 19 3.53 30.30 16.55
C VAL A 19 4.50 30.88 15.53
N ALA A 20 4.81 30.10 14.50
CA ALA A 20 5.57 30.55 13.33
C ALA A 20 4.64 31.02 12.22
N LEU A 21 4.86 32.24 11.75
CA LEU A 21 4.08 32.85 10.69
C LEU A 21 4.72 32.59 9.32
N SER A 22 3.89 32.32 8.31
CA SER A 22 4.39 32.22 6.93
C SER A 22 4.98 33.55 6.46
N CYS A 23 5.92 33.48 5.51
CA CYS A 23 6.59 34.64 4.93
C CYS A 23 5.63 35.66 4.31
N VAL A 24 4.42 35.23 3.94
CA VAL A 24 3.38 36.12 3.38
C VAL A 24 2.78 36.97 4.49
N VAL A 25 2.44 36.37 5.64
CA VAL A 25 1.87 37.08 6.79
C VAL A 25 2.88 38.04 7.40
N THR A 26 4.14 37.60 7.55
CA THR A 26 5.19 38.43 8.14
C THR A 26 5.46 39.68 7.31
N LYS A 27 5.46 39.58 5.98
CA LYS A 27 5.68 40.72 5.06
C LYS A 27 4.51 41.69 5.03
N LEU A 28 3.27 41.20 5.13
CA LEU A 28 2.08 42.05 5.10
C LEU A 28 1.81 42.76 6.43
N GLY A 29 2.17 42.13 7.55
CA GLY A 29 1.91 42.67 8.89
C GLY A 29 3.11 43.32 9.58
N ASP A 30 4.30 43.32 8.97
CA ASP A 30 5.58 43.66 9.62
C ASP A 30 5.77 42.90 10.95
N LEU A 31 5.39 41.62 10.94
CA LEU A 31 5.42 40.75 12.12
C LEU A 31 6.69 39.91 12.14
N PRO A 32 7.22 39.58 13.34
CA PRO A 32 8.32 38.65 13.47
C PRO A 32 7.91 37.26 12.96
N HIS A 33 8.91 36.49 12.49
CA HIS A 33 8.69 35.13 11.96
C HIS A 33 8.14 34.15 12.99
N ALA A 34 8.42 34.37 14.28
CA ALA A 34 7.84 33.59 15.37
C ALA A 34 7.46 34.53 16.51
N LEU A 35 6.32 34.27 17.14
CA LEU A 35 5.84 35.04 18.29
C LEU A 35 5.12 34.15 19.28
N TRP A 36 5.14 34.57 20.55
CA TRP A 36 4.37 33.93 21.61
C TRP A 36 2.98 34.58 21.68
N VAL A 37 1.95 33.76 21.57
CA VAL A 37 0.55 34.14 21.74
C VAL A 37 -0.01 33.39 22.93
N LYS A 38 -1.04 33.93 23.59
CA LYS A 38 -1.72 33.16 24.62
C LYS A 38 -2.38 31.94 23.97
N GLU A 39 -2.25 30.79 24.61
CA GLU A 39 -2.81 29.54 24.11
C GLU A 39 -4.34 29.62 23.95
N SER A 40 -5.01 30.37 24.82
CA SER A 40 -6.47 30.63 24.73
C SER A 40 -6.90 31.30 23.43
N ASP A 41 -5.99 31.99 22.76
CA ASP A 41 -6.26 32.79 21.57
C ASP A 41 -5.88 32.03 20.28
N VAL A 42 -5.39 30.79 20.42
CA VAL A 42 -5.00 29.93 19.30
C VAL A 42 -6.08 28.88 19.06
N GLU A 43 -6.74 28.97 17.91
CA GLU A 43 -7.62 27.91 17.42
C GLU A 43 -6.87 27.05 16.40
N PRO A 44 -6.55 25.79 16.71
CA PRO A 44 -5.87 24.91 15.78
C PRO A 44 -6.82 24.47 14.67
N VAL A 45 -6.56 24.92 13.44
CA VAL A 45 -7.32 24.54 12.25
C VAL A 45 -6.54 23.49 11.48
N ARG A 46 -7.23 22.43 11.05
CA ARG A 46 -6.62 21.40 10.20
C ARG A 46 -6.22 21.97 8.85
N SER A 47 -5.01 21.66 8.41
CA SER A 47 -4.48 22.10 7.12
C SER A 47 -5.29 21.52 5.96
N GLU A 48 -5.77 22.39 5.08
CA GLU A 48 -6.40 21.98 3.81
C GLU A 48 -5.38 21.51 2.77
N ARG A 49 -4.09 21.87 2.96
CA ARG A 49 -3.03 21.71 1.96
C ARG A 49 -2.15 20.48 2.18
N TYR A 50 -2.12 19.93 3.40
CA TYR A 50 -1.22 18.84 3.75
C TYR A 50 -1.92 17.81 4.64
N ASP A 51 -1.81 16.54 4.27
CA ASP A 51 -2.35 15.40 5.02
C ASP A 51 -1.45 14.18 4.80
N LEU A 52 -0.82 13.66 5.87
CA LEU A 52 -0.03 12.42 5.81
C LEU A 52 -0.87 11.19 5.46
N SER A 53 -2.19 11.27 5.62
CA SER A 53 -3.11 10.15 5.82
C SER A 53 -2.77 9.32 7.06
N SER A 54 -3.69 8.44 7.47
CA SER A 54 -3.41 7.46 8.51
C SER A 54 -2.22 6.57 8.16
N VAL A 55 -2.07 6.22 6.87
CA VAL A 55 -1.00 5.35 6.38
C VAL A 55 0.37 6.01 6.52
N GLY A 56 0.49 7.28 6.12
CA GLY A 56 1.75 8.01 6.25
C GLY A 56 2.17 8.18 7.71
N ARG A 57 1.21 8.38 8.62
CA ARG A 57 1.44 8.44 10.06
C ARG A 57 1.92 7.09 10.61
N VAL A 58 1.22 5.99 10.33
CA VAL A 58 1.62 4.63 10.78
C VAL A 58 3.02 4.28 10.31
N LYS A 59 3.34 4.57 9.03
CA LYS A 59 4.67 4.29 8.47
C LYS A 59 5.76 5.14 9.12
N MET A 60 5.51 6.43 9.30
CA MET A 60 6.44 7.34 9.96
C MET A 60 6.72 6.92 11.40
N ASN A 61 5.67 6.56 12.13
CA ASN A 61 5.77 6.05 13.49
C ASN A 61 6.59 4.78 13.57
N SER A 62 6.34 3.81 12.68
CA SER A 62 7.10 2.56 12.64
C SER A 62 8.57 2.78 12.30
N ARG A 63 8.90 3.74 11.43
CA ARG A 63 10.29 3.99 11.00
C ARG A 63 11.11 4.80 12.00
N LEU A 64 10.46 5.72 12.71
CA LEU A 64 11.07 6.64 13.67
C LEU A 64 10.88 6.21 15.13
N ASP A 65 10.27 5.05 15.36
CA ASP A 65 9.93 4.50 16.67
C ASP A 65 9.10 5.49 17.54
N LEU A 66 8.01 6.02 16.96
CA LEU A 66 7.10 6.97 17.61
C LEU A 66 5.76 6.33 17.94
N SER A 67 5.21 6.61 19.13
CA SER A 67 3.95 6.02 19.65
C SER A 67 2.70 6.88 19.41
N THR A 68 2.64 7.60 18.28
CA THR A 68 1.60 8.61 18.04
C THR A 68 0.33 8.01 17.44
N PRO A 69 -0.88 8.49 17.79
CA PRO A 69 -2.12 8.04 17.14
C PRO A 69 -2.10 8.26 15.62
N ASP A 70 -2.73 7.36 14.87
CA ASP A 70 -2.87 7.44 13.40
C ASP A 70 -3.83 8.56 12.93
N THR A 71 -4.54 9.18 13.86
CA THR A 71 -5.38 10.37 13.65
C THR A 71 -4.57 11.65 13.52
N ALA A 72 -3.33 11.69 14.02
CA ALA A 72 -2.45 12.85 13.93
C ALA A 72 -1.84 12.96 12.52
N ARG A 73 -2.57 13.53 11.56
CA ARG A 73 -2.20 13.50 10.13
C ARG A 73 -1.32 14.66 9.68
N GLU A 74 -0.98 15.58 10.56
CA GLU A 74 -0.08 16.71 10.27
C GLU A 74 1.32 16.43 10.81
N LEU A 75 2.33 17.08 10.22
CA LEU A 75 3.71 17.00 10.72
C LEU A 75 3.84 17.77 12.01
N ARG A 76 4.42 17.12 13.02
CA ARG A 76 4.75 17.75 14.29
C ARG A 76 6.24 18.07 14.36
N ARG A 77 6.59 18.94 15.29
CA ARG A 77 7.99 19.29 15.54
C ARG A 77 8.83 18.07 15.92
N GLU A 78 8.27 17.18 16.74
CA GLU A 78 8.93 15.94 17.16
C GLU A 78 9.23 15.04 15.97
N ASP A 79 8.31 14.96 14.99
CA ASP A 79 8.50 14.17 13.77
C ASP A 79 9.71 14.69 12.99
N ILE A 80 9.79 16.01 12.79
CA ILE A 80 10.88 16.66 12.04
C ILE A 80 12.23 16.43 12.74
N ILE A 81 12.27 16.60 14.07
CA ILE A 81 13.49 16.38 14.86
C ILE A 81 13.93 14.92 14.76
N SER A 82 13.01 13.97 14.85
CA SER A 82 13.31 12.53 14.74
C SER A 82 13.79 12.14 13.34
N VAL A 83 13.25 12.75 12.28
CA VAL A 83 13.77 12.58 10.91
C VAL A 83 15.22 13.07 10.81
N ILE A 84 15.52 14.27 11.31
CA ILE A 84 16.87 14.83 11.28
C ILE A 84 17.85 13.94 12.08
N ARG A 85 17.45 13.47 13.27
CA ARG A 85 18.26 12.53 14.07
C ARG A 85 18.55 11.25 13.29
N THR A 86 17.52 10.65 12.69
CA THR A 86 17.68 9.42 11.88
C THR A 86 18.62 9.65 10.71
N MET A 87 18.54 10.80 10.01
CA MET A 87 19.47 11.13 8.93
C MET A 87 20.93 11.26 9.41
N ILE A 88 21.14 11.85 10.60
CA ILE A 88 22.47 11.95 11.21
C ILE A 88 22.98 10.57 11.63
N ASP A 89 22.13 9.73 12.21
CA ASP A 89 22.50 8.36 12.62
C ASP A 89 22.87 7.49 11.42
N LEU A 90 22.10 7.54 10.32
CA LEU A 90 22.45 6.89 9.06
C LEU A 90 23.79 7.36 8.52
N ARG A 91 24.07 8.67 8.59
CA ARG A 91 25.37 9.22 8.18
C ARG A 91 26.51 8.73 9.07
N ASN A 92 26.24 8.46 10.34
CA ASN A 92 27.18 7.90 11.30
C ASN A 92 27.29 6.37 11.21
N GLY A 93 26.62 5.72 10.26
CA GLY A 93 26.63 4.27 10.07
C GLY A 93 25.76 3.50 11.07
N LYS A 94 24.79 4.15 11.71
CA LYS A 94 23.83 3.52 12.62
C LYS A 94 22.48 3.34 11.91
N GLY A 95 22.09 2.08 11.72
CA GLY A 95 20.84 1.69 11.05
C GLY A 95 20.99 1.54 9.54
N ASP A 96 19.92 1.07 8.91
CA ASP A 96 19.91 0.70 7.49
C ASP A 96 19.16 1.72 6.63
N ILE A 97 19.58 1.81 5.36
CA ILE A 97 18.93 2.64 4.34
C ILE A 97 17.65 1.94 3.86
N ASP A 98 16.60 2.72 3.62
CA ASP A 98 15.33 2.17 3.14
C ASP A 98 15.44 1.72 1.68
N ASP A 99 14.99 0.50 1.40
CA ASP A 99 14.84 -0.04 0.05
C ASP A 99 13.50 0.41 -0.56
N ILE A 100 13.54 1.10 -1.70
CA ILE A 100 12.35 1.63 -2.39
C ILE A 100 11.46 0.53 -3.01
N ASP A 101 12.03 -0.63 -3.32
CA ASP A 101 11.36 -1.76 -3.95
C ASP A 101 10.71 -2.70 -2.92
N HIS A 102 11.12 -2.63 -1.65
CA HIS A 102 10.53 -3.38 -0.55
C HIS A 102 9.02 -3.16 -0.45
N LEU A 103 8.21 -4.24 -0.37
CA LEU A 103 6.74 -4.11 -0.28
C LEU A 103 6.22 -3.45 1.00
N GLY A 104 7.04 -3.30 2.03
CA GLY A 104 6.73 -2.40 3.14
C GLY A 104 6.71 -0.92 2.71
N ASN A 105 7.42 -0.57 1.64
CA ASN A 105 7.49 0.79 1.13
C ASN A 105 6.52 1.08 -0.01
N ARG A 106 5.85 0.04 -0.52
CA ARG A 106 4.87 0.11 -1.61
C ARG A 106 3.50 -0.33 -1.09
N ARG A 107 2.44 0.40 -1.47
CA ARG A 107 1.09 0.03 -1.07
C ARG A 107 0.15 -0.03 -2.27
N VAL A 108 -0.82 -0.91 -2.18
CA VAL A 108 -1.91 -1.05 -3.12
C VAL A 108 -2.96 0.00 -2.82
N ARG A 109 -3.30 0.81 -3.84
CA ARG A 109 -4.47 1.67 -3.79
C ARG A 109 -5.65 0.94 -4.38
N SER A 110 -6.70 0.77 -3.60
CA SER A 110 -7.93 0.15 -4.06
C SER A 110 -8.76 1.12 -4.90
N VAL A 111 -9.72 0.59 -5.66
CA VAL A 111 -10.68 1.42 -6.42
C VAL A 111 -11.44 2.40 -5.52
N GLY A 112 -11.76 1.99 -4.30
CA GLY A 112 -12.47 2.83 -3.33
C GLY A 112 -11.66 4.07 -2.95
N GLU A 113 -10.37 3.91 -2.64
CA GLU A 113 -9.49 5.03 -2.28
C GLU A 113 -9.26 5.99 -3.47
N LEU A 114 -9.06 5.43 -4.67
CA LEU A 114 -8.88 6.25 -5.87
C LEU A 114 -10.15 7.06 -6.19
N MET A 115 -11.32 6.42 -6.05
CA MET A 115 -12.60 7.08 -6.26
C MET A 115 -12.89 8.12 -5.17
N GLU A 116 -12.58 7.85 -3.91
CA GLU A 116 -12.72 8.82 -2.81
C GLU A 116 -11.96 10.11 -3.11
N ASN A 117 -10.72 10.00 -3.58
CA ASN A 117 -9.91 11.15 -3.96
C ASN A 117 -10.54 11.97 -5.10
N GLN A 118 -11.04 11.31 -6.15
CA GLN A 118 -11.72 12.01 -7.25
C GLN A 118 -13.04 12.63 -6.82
N TYR A 119 -13.79 11.93 -5.96
CA TYR A 119 -15.04 12.45 -5.40
C TYR A 119 -14.77 13.68 -4.53
N ARG A 120 -13.73 13.65 -3.68
CA ARG A 120 -13.29 14.79 -2.87
C ARG A 120 -12.97 16.00 -3.74
N ILE A 121 -12.25 15.83 -4.85
CA ILE A 121 -11.98 16.91 -5.81
C ILE A 121 -13.30 17.47 -6.38
N GLY A 122 -14.25 16.60 -6.71
CA GLY A 122 -15.60 16.99 -7.15
C GLY A 122 -16.37 17.80 -6.09
N LEU A 123 -16.27 17.41 -4.82
CA LEU A 123 -16.87 18.13 -3.69
C LEU A 123 -16.23 19.49 -3.46
N LEU A 124 -14.89 19.60 -3.51
CA LEU A 124 -14.20 20.89 -3.37
C LEU A 124 -14.61 21.88 -4.48
N ARG A 125 -14.83 21.39 -5.70
CA ARG A 125 -15.38 22.23 -6.80
C ARG A 125 -16.82 22.66 -6.51
N MET A 126 -17.64 21.77 -5.96
CA MET A 126 -19.02 22.06 -5.59
C MET A 126 -19.08 23.08 -4.44
N GLU A 127 -18.24 22.92 -3.42
CA GLU A 127 -18.14 23.84 -2.29
C GLU A 127 -17.82 25.27 -2.74
N ARG A 128 -16.84 25.44 -3.62
CA ARG A 128 -16.50 26.76 -4.20
C ARG A 128 -17.69 27.40 -4.91
N ALA A 129 -18.40 26.63 -5.73
CA ALA A 129 -19.57 27.12 -6.46
C ALA A 129 -20.74 27.47 -5.53
N ILE A 130 -20.94 26.70 -4.45
CA ILE A 130 -21.95 27.00 -3.42
C ILE A 130 -21.58 28.31 -2.71
N ARG A 131 -20.32 28.45 -2.28
CA ARG A 131 -19.82 29.65 -1.58
C ARG A 131 -19.99 30.92 -2.42
N GLU A 132 -19.68 30.83 -3.72
CA GLU A 132 -19.86 31.94 -4.67
C GLU A 132 -21.35 32.31 -4.87
N ARG A 133 -22.23 31.31 -4.94
CA ARG A 133 -23.68 31.54 -5.05
C ARG A 133 -24.26 32.14 -3.77
N MET A 134 -23.82 31.65 -2.60
CA MET A 134 -24.28 32.18 -1.31
C MET A 134 -23.93 33.67 -1.13
N SER A 135 -22.82 34.13 -1.70
CA SER A 135 -22.47 35.56 -1.70
C SER A 135 -23.33 36.41 -2.63
N SER A 136 -24.00 35.80 -3.61
CA SER A 136 -24.70 36.50 -4.69
C SER A 136 -26.23 36.44 -4.59
N VAL A 137 -26.78 35.52 -3.79
CA VAL A 137 -28.23 35.25 -3.71
C VAL A 137 -28.77 35.70 -2.35
N GLU A 138 -29.98 36.29 -2.34
CA GLU A 138 -30.67 36.61 -1.09
C GLU A 138 -31.06 35.32 -0.34
N ILE A 139 -30.50 35.16 0.85
CA ILE A 139 -30.59 33.92 1.64
C ILE A 139 -32.05 33.60 2.03
N ASP A 140 -32.85 34.62 2.33
CA ASP A 140 -34.22 34.49 2.85
C ASP A 140 -35.21 33.85 1.86
N ALA A 141 -34.93 33.91 0.55
CA ALA A 141 -35.78 33.34 -0.50
C ALA A 141 -35.25 32.02 -1.08
N SER A 142 -34.05 31.58 -0.66
CA SER A 142 -33.35 30.46 -1.28
C SER A 142 -33.48 29.18 -0.47
N MET A 143 -33.75 28.06 -1.14
CA MET A 143 -33.72 26.74 -0.50
C MET A 143 -32.36 26.05 -0.74
N PRO A 144 -31.89 25.18 0.16
CA PRO A 144 -30.58 24.53 0.02
C PRO A 144 -30.36 23.79 -1.32
N HIS A 145 -31.42 23.25 -1.92
CA HIS A 145 -31.33 22.56 -3.21
C HIS A 145 -31.07 23.50 -4.39
N ASP A 146 -31.35 24.80 -4.26
CA ASP A 146 -31.07 25.81 -5.29
C ASP A 146 -29.57 26.15 -5.37
N LEU A 147 -28.86 26.00 -4.25
CA LEU A 147 -27.43 26.25 -4.13
C LEU A 147 -26.60 25.05 -4.59
N VAL A 148 -27.10 23.83 -4.40
CA VAL A 148 -26.36 22.59 -4.67
C VAL A 148 -26.47 22.17 -6.13
N ASN A 149 -25.33 22.16 -6.84
CA ASN A 149 -25.22 21.60 -8.18
C ASN A 149 -24.42 20.30 -8.16
N ALA A 150 -25.06 19.16 -8.44
CA ALA A 150 -24.41 17.85 -8.45
C ALA A 150 -23.49 17.61 -9.66
N LYS A 151 -23.55 18.44 -10.72
CA LYS A 151 -22.79 18.21 -11.97
C LYS A 151 -21.27 18.07 -11.76
N PRO A 152 -20.58 18.89 -10.94
CA PRO A 152 -19.13 18.77 -10.74
C PRO A 152 -18.72 17.43 -10.11
N ALA A 153 -19.46 16.95 -9.11
CA ALA A 153 -19.19 15.65 -8.49
C ALA A 153 -19.48 14.50 -9.46
N ALA A 154 -20.63 14.54 -10.17
CA ALA A 154 -20.96 13.52 -11.17
C ALA A 154 -19.95 13.49 -12.34
N ALA A 155 -19.44 14.65 -12.76
CA ALA A 155 -18.42 14.74 -13.79
C ALA A 155 -17.10 14.10 -13.33
N ALA A 156 -16.65 14.36 -12.11
CA ALA A 156 -15.43 13.74 -11.56
C ALA A 156 -15.52 12.20 -11.52
N VAL A 157 -16.70 11.67 -11.15
CA VAL A 157 -16.96 10.21 -11.18
C VAL A 157 -16.90 9.66 -12.60
N ARG A 158 -17.56 10.31 -13.56
CA ARG A 158 -17.56 9.86 -14.96
C ARG A 158 -16.18 9.93 -15.59
N GLU A 159 -15.40 10.97 -15.30
CA GLU A 159 -14.03 11.12 -15.77
C GLU A 159 -13.14 10.00 -15.22
N PHE A 160 -13.27 9.66 -13.94
CA PHE A 160 -12.54 8.54 -13.35
C PHE A 160 -12.82 7.21 -14.08
N PHE A 161 -14.08 6.83 -14.26
CA PHE A 161 -14.40 5.56 -14.93
C PHE A 161 -14.22 5.59 -16.45
N GLY A 162 -14.33 6.76 -17.09
CA GLY A 162 -14.29 6.90 -18.54
C GLY A 162 -12.88 7.05 -19.12
N SER A 163 -11.96 7.74 -18.42
CA SER A 163 -10.63 8.07 -18.95
C SER A 163 -9.45 7.57 -18.12
N SER A 164 -9.68 6.97 -16.95
CA SER A 164 -8.58 6.40 -16.15
C SER A 164 -7.92 5.22 -16.85
N GLN A 165 -6.60 5.20 -16.88
CA GLN A 165 -5.81 4.06 -17.36
C GLN A 165 -6.07 2.77 -16.57
N LEU A 166 -6.56 2.89 -15.33
CA LEU A 166 -6.90 1.76 -14.45
C LEU A 166 -8.34 1.28 -14.67
N SER A 167 -9.18 2.05 -15.37
CA SER A 167 -10.53 1.64 -15.76
C SER A 167 -10.46 1.03 -17.16
N GLN A 168 -10.31 -0.29 -17.22
CA GLN A 168 -10.10 -1.04 -18.45
C GLN A 168 -11.31 -1.93 -18.75
N PHE A 169 -11.49 -2.26 -20.04
CA PHE A 169 -12.44 -3.30 -20.42
C PHE A 169 -12.03 -4.62 -19.79
N MET A 170 -12.97 -5.31 -19.17
CA MET A 170 -12.69 -6.56 -18.48
C MET A 170 -12.33 -7.65 -19.50
N ASP A 171 -11.14 -8.22 -19.37
CA ASP A 171 -10.76 -9.49 -20.01
C ASP A 171 -11.80 -10.58 -19.69
N GLN A 172 -12.62 -10.97 -20.67
CA GLN A 172 -13.72 -11.93 -20.53
C GLN A 172 -13.58 -13.14 -21.45
N THR A 173 -12.35 -13.46 -21.89
CA THR A 173 -12.11 -14.61 -22.77
C THR A 173 -12.53 -15.92 -22.11
N ASN A 174 -12.21 -16.10 -20.83
CA ASN A 174 -12.60 -17.24 -20.01
C ASN A 174 -12.66 -16.84 -18.51
N PRO A 175 -13.22 -17.68 -17.63
CA PRO A 175 -13.36 -17.35 -16.21
C PRO A 175 -12.03 -17.05 -15.50
N LEU A 176 -10.94 -17.73 -15.88
CA LEU A 176 -9.62 -17.48 -15.31
C LEU A 176 -9.11 -16.08 -15.68
N SER A 177 -9.32 -15.66 -16.93
CA SER A 177 -8.95 -14.34 -17.42
C SER A 177 -9.62 -13.23 -16.61
N GLU A 178 -10.92 -13.39 -16.30
CA GLU A 178 -11.68 -12.45 -15.48
C GLU A 178 -11.13 -12.39 -14.04
N ILE A 179 -10.88 -13.55 -13.42
CA ILE A 179 -10.38 -13.64 -12.04
C ILE A 179 -8.98 -13.03 -11.93
N THR A 180 -8.05 -13.39 -12.84
CA THR A 180 -6.72 -12.79 -12.86
C THR A 180 -6.80 -11.28 -13.07
N HIS A 181 -7.64 -10.80 -14.00
CA HIS A 181 -7.71 -9.37 -14.28
C HIS A 181 -8.16 -8.57 -13.06
N LYS A 182 -9.12 -9.07 -12.28
CA LYS A 182 -9.54 -8.43 -11.02
C LYS A 182 -8.48 -8.46 -9.92
N ARG A 183 -7.53 -9.40 -9.98
CA ARG A 183 -6.42 -9.58 -9.01
C ARG A 183 -5.09 -8.96 -9.50
N ARG A 184 -5.13 -8.18 -10.57
CA ARG A 184 -3.97 -7.54 -11.19
C ARG A 184 -3.53 -6.31 -10.41
N LEU A 185 -2.22 -6.18 -10.21
CA LEU A 185 -1.56 -5.01 -9.65
C LEU A 185 -0.85 -4.25 -10.76
N SER A 186 -0.92 -2.93 -10.73
CA SER A 186 -0.26 -2.05 -11.69
C SER A 186 0.59 -1.02 -10.96
N ALA A 187 1.88 -0.95 -11.30
CA ALA A 187 2.76 0.14 -10.91
C ALA A 187 2.55 1.41 -11.77
N LEU A 188 1.80 1.29 -12.86
CA LEU A 188 1.44 2.38 -13.77
C LEU A 188 0.13 3.07 -13.33
N GLY A 189 -0.03 4.33 -13.72
CA GLY A 189 -1.25 5.12 -13.50
C GLY A 189 -1.02 6.37 -12.65
N PRO A 190 -2.10 7.07 -12.25
CA PRO A 190 -2.00 8.31 -11.48
C PRO A 190 -1.26 8.12 -10.15
N GLY A 191 -0.12 8.81 -10.00
CA GLY A 191 0.74 8.70 -8.82
C GLY A 191 1.66 7.48 -8.80
N GLY A 192 1.69 6.70 -9.88
CA GLY A 192 2.63 5.60 -10.08
C GLY A 192 3.80 5.96 -10.99
N LEU A 193 4.47 4.95 -11.51
CA LEU A 193 5.58 5.08 -12.45
C LEU A 193 5.07 5.29 -13.88
N THR A 194 5.86 5.97 -14.70
CA THR A 194 5.71 5.95 -16.16
C THR A 194 6.65 4.91 -16.76
N ARG A 195 6.28 4.34 -17.91
CA ARG A 195 7.08 3.28 -18.57
C ARG A 195 8.52 3.70 -18.85
N GLU A 196 8.73 4.97 -19.23
CA GLU A 196 10.05 5.53 -19.55
C GLU A 196 10.91 5.78 -18.31
N ARG A 197 10.29 6.01 -17.15
CA ARG A 197 10.98 6.23 -15.87
C ARG A 197 11.18 4.95 -15.07
N ALA A 198 10.55 3.86 -15.48
CA ALA A 198 10.69 2.57 -14.84
C ALA A 198 12.00 1.90 -15.27
N GLY A 199 13.03 2.04 -14.42
CA GLY A 199 14.32 1.37 -14.58
C GLY A 199 14.23 -0.15 -14.43
N PHE A 200 15.39 -0.82 -14.42
CA PHE A 200 15.48 -2.27 -14.26
C PHE A 200 15.11 -2.73 -12.85
N GLU A 201 15.56 -2.00 -11.82
CA GLU A 201 15.38 -2.35 -10.39
C GLU A 201 13.90 -2.55 -10.03
N VAL A 202 13.03 -1.62 -10.46
CA VAL A 202 11.58 -1.68 -10.16
C VAL A 202 10.83 -2.81 -10.88
N ARG A 203 11.46 -3.44 -11.88
CA ARG A 203 10.89 -4.56 -12.65
C ARG A 203 11.36 -5.91 -12.11
N ASP A 204 12.39 -5.93 -11.27
CA ASP A 204 12.97 -7.15 -10.75
C ASP A 204 12.11 -7.77 -9.64
N VAL A 205 12.34 -9.03 -9.36
CA VAL A 205 11.64 -9.77 -8.31
C VAL A 205 12.33 -9.52 -6.97
N HIS A 206 11.70 -8.74 -6.10
CA HIS A 206 12.19 -8.52 -4.74
C HIS A 206 11.82 -9.71 -3.82
N PRO A 207 12.68 -10.12 -2.88
CA PRO A 207 12.36 -11.13 -1.85
C PRO A 207 11.03 -10.94 -1.12
N THR A 208 10.59 -9.70 -0.88
CA THR A 208 9.33 -9.39 -0.19
C THR A 208 8.09 -9.75 -1.00
N HIS A 209 8.23 -10.01 -2.29
CA HIS A 209 7.15 -10.51 -3.15
C HIS A 209 6.67 -11.90 -2.70
N TYR A 210 7.49 -12.66 -1.97
CA TYR A 210 7.16 -14.00 -1.49
C TYR A 210 5.79 -14.01 -0.79
N GLY A 211 4.87 -14.85 -1.27
CA GLY A 211 3.52 -14.98 -0.70
C GLY A 211 2.56 -13.81 -1.00
N ARG A 212 3.03 -12.73 -1.62
CA ARG A 212 2.28 -11.47 -1.83
C ARG A 212 2.01 -11.19 -3.30
N ILE A 213 3.05 -11.24 -4.12
CA ILE A 213 3.01 -11.00 -5.57
C ILE A 213 3.60 -12.22 -6.25
N CYS A 214 2.90 -12.73 -7.26
CA CYS A 214 3.41 -13.87 -8.02
C CYS A 214 4.65 -13.45 -8.82
N PRO A 215 5.78 -14.16 -8.69
CA PRO A 215 7.00 -13.86 -9.45
C PRO A 215 6.95 -14.34 -10.91
N ILE A 216 5.94 -15.15 -11.28
CA ILE A 216 5.82 -15.78 -12.60
C ILE A 216 4.84 -15.03 -13.49
N GLU A 217 3.67 -14.64 -12.96
CA GLU A 217 2.59 -14.06 -13.75
C GLU A 217 2.76 -12.55 -13.94
N THR A 218 3.44 -12.19 -15.02
CA THR A 218 3.58 -10.83 -15.56
C THR A 218 3.42 -10.85 -17.09
N PRO A 219 2.91 -9.78 -17.72
CA PRO A 219 2.95 -9.65 -19.17
C PRO A 219 4.38 -9.67 -19.71
N GLU A 220 4.53 -10.22 -20.91
CA GLU A 220 5.78 -10.14 -21.67
C GLU A 220 5.96 -8.75 -22.29
N GLY A 221 7.21 -8.40 -22.62
CA GLY A 221 7.53 -7.17 -23.33
C GLY A 221 7.60 -5.93 -22.43
N PRO A 222 7.15 -4.74 -22.90
CA PRO A 222 7.44 -3.47 -22.22
C PRO A 222 6.88 -3.32 -20.80
N ASN A 223 5.86 -4.11 -20.44
CA ASN A 223 5.20 -4.04 -19.13
C ASN A 223 5.72 -5.09 -18.13
N ILE A 224 6.75 -5.85 -18.47
CA ILE A 224 7.33 -6.85 -17.56
C ILE A 224 7.71 -6.22 -16.21
N GLY A 225 7.26 -6.84 -15.11
CA GLY A 225 7.50 -6.40 -13.74
C GLY A 225 6.66 -5.21 -13.28
N LEU A 226 6.02 -4.48 -14.21
CA LEU A 226 5.17 -3.32 -13.92
C LEU A 226 3.69 -3.69 -13.72
N ILE A 227 3.31 -4.85 -14.26
CA ILE A 227 1.99 -5.44 -14.09
C ILE A 227 2.21 -6.83 -13.52
N ASN A 228 1.79 -7.03 -12.28
CA ASN A 228 1.95 -8.30 -11.60
C ASN A 228 0.59 -8.79 -11.10
N SER A 229 0.51 -10.04 -10.64
CA SER A 229 -0.71 -10.60 -10.08
C SER A 229 -0.54 -10.91 -8.60
N LEU A 230 -1.60 -10.71 -7.81
CA LEU A 230 -1.61 -11.13 -6.41
C LEU A 230 -1.39 -12.64 -6.29
N ALA A 231 -0.56 -13.05 -5.33
CA ALA A 231 -0.41 -14.44 -4.95
C ALA A 231 -1.74 -15.04 -4.44
N THR A 232 -1.82 -16.37 -4.38
CA THR A 232 -3.06 -17.11 -4.12
C THR A 232 -3.72 -16.73 -2.79
N TYR A 233 -2.96 -16.68 -1.71
CA TYR A 233 -3.50 -16.38 -0.37
C TYR A 233 -3.26 -14.94 0.10
N ALA A 234 -2.63 -14.12 -0.74
CA ALA A 234 -2.32 -12.73 -0.44
C ALA A 234 -3.60 -11.92 -0.15
N ARG A 235 -3.53 -11.05 0.86
CA ARG A 235 -4.59 -10.09 1.21
C ARG A 235 -4.05 -8.69 1.31
N VAL A 236 -4.91 -7.70 1.10
CA VAL A 236 -4.57 -6.28 1.30
C VAL A 236 -5.20 -5.84 2.62
N ASN A 237 -4.38 -5.31 3.52
CA ASN A 237 -4.84 -4.83 4.82
C ASN A 237 -5.50 -3.45 4.74
N GLN A 238 -6.00 -2.96 5.88
CA GLN A 238 -6.70 -1.66 5.96
C GLN A 238 -5.84 -0.46 5.53
N TYR A 239 -4.52 -0.58 5.56
CA TYR A 239 -3.58 0.47 5.17
C TYR A 239 -3.12 0.34 3.70
N GLY A 240 -3.51 -0.72 3.01
CA GLY A 240 -3.14 -1.00 1.63
C GLY A 240 -1.86 -1.81 1.46
N PHE A 241 -1.26 -2.34 2.53
CA PHE A 241 -0.11 -3.24 2.43
C PHE A 241 -0.56 -4.67 2.16
N ILE A 242 0.24 -5.41 1.39
CA ILE A 242 -0.05 -6.81 1.06
C ILE A 242 0.51 -7.70 2.18
N GLU A 243 -0.31 -8.63 2.64
CA GLU A 243 0.01 -9.59 3.69
C GLU A 243 -0.11 -11.02 3.16
N SER A 244 0.71 -11.91 3.70
CA SER A 244 0.67 -13.35 3.44
C SER A 244 0.36 -14.08 4.74
N PRO A 245 -0.41 -15.18 4.71
CA PRO A 245 -0.67 -15.97 5.90
C PRO A 245 0.51 -16.89 6.23
N TYR A 246 0.73 -17.12 7.52
CA TYR A 246 1.70 -18.08 8.06
C TYR A 246 1.11 -18.80 9.27
N CYS A 247 1.49 -20.06 9.47
CA CYS A 247 1.14 -20.81 10.68
C CYS A 247 2.16 -20.51 11.79
N LYS A 248 1.69 -20.20 12.99
CA LYS A 248 2.55 -19.91 14.13
C LYS A 248 3.24 -21.16 14.66
N VAL A 249 4.50 -21.05 15.02
CA VAL A 249 5.30 -22.11 15.64
C VAL A 249 5.54 -21.76 17.11
N VAL A 250 5.20 -22.68 18.00
CA VAL A 250 5.40 -22.51 19.44
C VAL A 250 6.22 -23.67 19.98
N LYS A 251 7.42 -23.38 20.49
CA LYS A 251 8.35 -24.38 21.06
C LYS A 251 8.64 -25.53 20.07
N GLY A 252 8.93 -25.19 18.81
CA GLY A 252 9.23 -26.14 17.74
C GLY A 252 8.05 -26.99 17.26
N LYS A 253 6.82 -26.66 17.66
CA LYS A 253 5.59 -27.29 17.19
C LYS A 253 4.78 -26.30 16.35
N VAL A 254 4.43 -26.70 15.14
CA VAL A 254 3.52 -25.97 14.24
C VAL A 254 2.11 -26.01 14.84
N THR A 255 1.48 -24.85 14.93
CA THR A 255 0.10 -24.68 15.40
C THR A 255 -0.85 -24.46 14.22
N GLU A 256 -2.16 -24.56 14.48
CA GLU A 256 -3.21 -24.24 13.49
C GLU A 256 -3.57 -22.74 13.48
N GLU A 257 -2.92 -21.93 14.32
CA GLU A 257 -3.14 -20.48 14.37
C GLU A 257 -2.47 -19.82 13.16
N ILE A 258 -3.29 -19.20 12.31
CA ILE A 258 -2.85 -18.50 11.10
C ILE A 258 -2.80 -17.00 11.37
N GLU A 259 -1.64 -16.41 11.15
CA GLU A 259 -1.41 -14.97 11.26
C GLU A 259 -1.02 -14.39 9.90
N TYR A 260 -1.58 -13.23 9.57
CA TYR A 260 -1.24 -12.50 8.34
C TYR A 260 -0.13 -11.50 8.64
N LEU A 261 1.01 -11.64 7.96
CA LEU A 261 2.17 -10.79 8.18
C LEU A 261 2.40 -9.88 6.98
N SER A 262 2.58 -8.59 7.26
CA SER A 262 3.05 -7.61 6.28
C SER A 262 4.54 -7.85 5.96
N ALA A 263 5.03 -7.29 4.86
CA ALA A 263 6.45 -7.39 4.52
C ALA A 263 7.37 -6.75 5.59
N MET A 264 6.86 -5.76 6.34
CA MET A 264 7.60 -5.13 7.44
C MET A 264 7.69 -6.04 8.67
N ASP A 265 6.66 -6.82 8.92
CA ASP A 265 6.61 -7.72 10.08
C ASP A 265 7.33 -9.03 9.80
N GLU A 266 7.24 -9.54 8.57
CA GLU A 266 7.93 -10.77 8.13
C GLU A 266 9.44 -10.72 8.40
N GLY A 267 10.09 -9.58 8.13
CA GLY A 267 11.54 -9.43 8.29
C GLY A 267 12.05 -9.62 9.72
N LYS A 268 11.16 -9.55 10.74
CA LYS A 268 11.51 -9.70 12.16
C LYS A 268 11.51 -11.16 12.63
N TYR A 269 10.97 -12.07 11.82
CA TYR A 269 10.72 -13.45 12.22
C TYR A 269 11.51 -14.45 11.36
N THR A 270 11.76 -15.63 11.91
CA THR A 270 12.33 -16.76 11.17
C THR A 270 11.22 -17.67 10.65
N ILE A 271 11.11 -17.81 9.33
CA ILE A 271 10.00 -18.49 8.67
C ILE A 271 10.46 -19.73 7.92
N ALA A 272 9.94 -20.91 8.32
CA ALA A 272 10.21 -22.18 7.65
C ALA A 272 9.39 -22.34 6.36
N GLN A 273 9.94 -23.14 5.43
CA GLN A 273 9.27 -23.48 4.18
C GLN A 273 8.11 -24.46 4.37
N ALA A 274 7.10 -24.41 3.49
CA ALA A 274 5.90 -25.24 3.59
C ALA A 274 6.16 -26.75 3.44
N ASN A 275 7.30 -27.13 2.84
CA ASN A 275 7.72 -28.51 2.63
C ASN A 275 8.63 -29.05 3.75
N ALA A 276 8.86 -28.30 4.82
CA ALA A 276 9.64 -28.76 5.96
C ALA A 276 9.01 -30.05 6.54
N ALA A 277 9.86 -31.05 6.82
CA ALA A 277 9.38 -32.34 7.29
C ALA A 277 8.88 -32.25 8.74
N LEU A 278 7.64 -32.71 8.96
CA LEU A 278 6.97 -32.69 10.26
C LEU A 278 6.67 -34.11 10.75
N THR A 279 6.84 -34.32 12.04
CA THR A 279 6.38 -35.51 12.75
C THR A 279 4.85 -35.53 12.87
N LYS A 280 4.26 -36.70 13.17
CA LYS A 280 2.81 -36.83 13.42
C LYS A 280 2.28 -35.92 14.55
N SER A 281 3.17 -35.43 15.42
CA SER A 281 2.82 -34.53 16.52
C SER A 281 2.82 -33.05 16.13
N GLY A 282 3.21 -32.72 14.90
CA GLY A 282 3.34 -31.34 14.38
C GLY A 282 4.68 -30.67 14.69
N LYS A 283 5.67 -31.40 15.19
CA LYS A 283 7.04 -30.89 15.37
C LYS A 283 7.91 -31.15 14.15
N PHE A 284 8.90 -30.30 13.91
CA PHE A 284 9.93 -30.55 12.90
C PHE A 284 10.65 -31.88 13.16
N SER A 285 10.86 -32.68 12.13
CA SER A 285 11.61 -33.95 12.23
C SER A 285 13.12 -33.76 12.22
N ASP A 286 13.58 -32.70 11.55
CA ASP A 286 14.99 -32.48 11.28
C ASP A 286 15.61 -31.54 12.33
N GLU A 287 16.90 -31.74 12.63
CA GLU A 287 17.62 -30.90 13.59
C GLU A 287 17.92 -29.49 13.05
N LEU A 288 17.99 -29.35 11.72
CA LEU A 288 18.17 -28.08 11.03
C LEU A 288 17.07 -27.91 9.99
N VAL A 289 16.34 -26.81 10.08
CA VAL A 289 15.22 -26.46 9.21
C VAL A 289 15.62 -25.32 8.29
N SER A 290 15.36 -25.48 7.00
CA SER A 290 15.54 -24.41 6.01
C SER A 290 14.50 -23.32 6.20
N CYS A 291 14.97 -22.12 6.50
CA CYS A 291 14.16 -20.97 6.84
C CYS A 291 14.58 -19.73 6.05
N ARG A 292 13.72 -18.73 6.04
CA ARG A 292 14.02 -17.37 5.62
C ARG A 292 14.01 -16.45 6.83
N SER A 293 15.00 -15.56 6.92
CA SER A 293 15.07 -14.52 7.95
C SER A 293 15.60 -13.24 7.31
N ASN A 294 14.86 -12.15 7.43
CA ASN A 294 15.22 -10.84 6.87
C ASN A 294 15.65 -10.86 5.39
N GLY A 295 15.00 -11.69 4.57
CA GLY A 295 15.29 -11.83 3.14
C GLY A 295 16.37 -12.87 2.78
N ASP A 296 17.14 -13.35 3.76
CA ASP A 296 18.19 -14.35 3.55
C ASP A 296 17.71 -15.77 3.87
N PHE A 297 18.32 -16.76 3.20
CA PHE A 297 18.10 -18.17 3.49
C PHE A 297 19.06 -18.66 4.56
N VAL A 298 18.51 -19.23 5.63
CA VAL A 298 19.26 -19.69 6.80
C VAL A 298 18.83 -21.09 7.20
N MET A 299 19.77 -21.89 7.71
CA MET A 299 19.47 -23.18 8.36
C MET A 299 19.48 -22.96 9.86
N THR A 300 18.36 -23.21 10.53
CA THR A 300 18.21 -22.92 11.97
C THR A 300 17.58 -24.09 12.72
N GLY A 301 17.72 -24.13 14.03
CA GLY A 301 17.09 -25.16 14.84
C GLY A 301 15.56 -24.97 14.93
N PRO A 302 14.77 -26.05 15.11
CA PRO A 302 13.32 -25.97 15.28
C PRO A 302 12.83 -24.98 16.33
N GLU A 303 13.64 -24.72 17.36
CA GLU A 303 13.35 -23.80 18.46
C GLU A 303 13.42 -22.31 18.10
N THR A 304 14.16 -21.96 17.05
CA THR A 304 14.28 -20.56 16.57
C THR A 304 13.27 -20.22 15.48
N VAL A 305 12.51 -21.21 15.00
CA VAL A 305 11.47 -20.99 13.99
C VAL A 305 10.23 -20.38 14.64
N ASP A 306 9.81 -19.22 14.15
CA ASP A 306 8.64 -18.49 14.65
C ASP A 306 7.37 -18.84 13.86
N TYR A 307 7.51 -19.03 12.55
CA TYR A 307 6.40 -19.29 11.63
C TYR A 307 6.76 -20.32 10.55
N ILE A 308 5.75 -20.90 9.91
CA ILE A 308 5.89 -21.73 8.71
C ILE A 308 4.86 -21.31 7.65
N ASP A 309 5.27 -21.37 6.39
CA ASP A 309 4.40 -21.18 5.23
C ASP A 309 3.16 -22.09 5.28
N VAL A 310 1.96 -21.58 4.96
CA VAL A 310 0.70 -22.36 5.06
C VAL A 310 0.56 -23.39 3.94
N SER A 311 1.05 -23.05 2.75
CA SER A 311 0.94 -23.90 1.57
C SER A 311 2.03 -23.58 0.56
N PRO A 312 2.58 -24.57 -0.17
CA PRO A 312 3.49 -24.29 -1.28
C PRO A 312 2.86 -23.40 -2.36
N LYS A 313 1.53 -23.48 -2.54
CA LYS A 313 0.78 -22.68 -3.52
C LYS A 313 0.70 -21.19 -3.16
N GLN A 314 1.09 -20.79 -1.94
CA GLN A 314 1.04 -19.40 -1.53
C GLN A 314 2.01 -18.50 -2.32
N LEU A 315 3.09 -19.08 -2.85
CA LEU A 315 4.09 -18.33 -3.61
C LEU A 315 3.56 -17.82 -4.97
N VAL A 316 2.61 -18.54 -5.57
CA VAL A 316 2.18 -18.34 -6.95
C VAL A 316 0.78 -17.76 -7.04
N SER A 317 0.44 -17.18 -8.20
CA SER A 317 -0.90 -16.67 -8.48
C SER A 317 -1.90 -17.80 -8.78
N VAL A 318 -3.17 -17.42 -8.93
CA VAL A 318 -4.24 -18.35 -9.30
C VAL A 318 -3.93 -19.04 -10.64
N ALA A 319 -3.49 -18.32 -11.67
CA ALA A 319 -3.19 -18.92 -12.97
C ALA A 319 -2.00 -19.88 -12.90
N ALA A 320 -0.89 -19.45 -12.30
CA ALA A 320 0.29 -20.30 -12.16
C ALA A 320 0.01 -21.54 -11.29
N SER A 321 -0.89 -21.45 -10.30
CA SER A 321 -1.29 -22.58 -9.45
C SER A 321 -2.06 -23.69 -10.19
N LEU A 322 -2.58 -23.41 -11.40
CA LEU A 322 -3.29 -24.37 -12.24
C LEU A 322 -2.36 -25.16 -13.17
N ILE A 323 -1.07 -24.85 -13.21
CA ILE A 323 -0.07 -25.56 -14.02
C ILE A 323 0.40 -26.80 -13.22
N PRO A 324 0.11 -28.04 -13.68
CA PRO A 324 0.65 -29.23 -13.05
C PRO A 324 2.15 -29.35 -13.30
N PHE A 325 2.88 -29.91 -12.34
CA PHE A 325 4.34 -30.11 -12.42
C PHE A 325 5.15 -28.82 -12.62
N LEU A 326 4.63 -27.68 -12.14
CA LEU A 326 5.24 -26.35 -12.26
C LEU A 326 6.70 -26.34 -11.78
N GLU A 327 7.04 -27.14 -10.77
CA GLU A 327 8.38 -27.29 -10.23
C GLU A 327 9.40 -27.88 -11.22
N ASN A 328 8.94 -28.48 -12.31
CA ASN A 328 9.77 -29.06 -13.37
C ASN A 328 9.88 -28.13 -14.60
N ASP A 329 9.17 -27.02 -14.61
CA ASP A 329 9.16 -26.05 -15.71
C ASP A 329 10.13 -24.89 -15.45
N ASP A 330 10.80 -24.42 -16.51
CA ASP A 330 11.54 -23.16 -16.45
C ASP A 330 10.59 -21.98 -16.18
N ALA A 331 11.04 -21.00 -15.40
CA ALA A 331 10.22 -19.85 -15.00
C ALA A 331 9.65 -19.07 -16.20
N ASN A 332 10.40 -18.94 -17.31
CA ASN A 332 9.91 -18.23 -18.49
C ASN A 332 8.81 -19.04 -19.20
N ARG A 333 8.88 -20.38 -19.17
CA ARG A 333 7.86 -21.26 -19.75
C ARG A 333 6.59 -21.24 -18.90
N ALA A 334 6.74 -21.25 -17.58
CA ALA A 334 5.62 -21.07 -16.66
C ALA A 334 4.93 -19.69 -16.85
N LEU A 335 5.71 -18.63 -17.06
CA LEU A 335 5.20 -17.29 -17.36
C LEU A 335 4.35 -17.32 -18.64
N MET A 336 4.89 -17.83 -19.74
CA MET A 336 4.15 -17.98 -21.00
C MET A 336 2.89 -18.84 -20.81
N GLY A 337 2.99 -19.98 -20.12
CA GLY A 337 1.87 -20.87 -19.84
C GLY A 337 0.73 -20.17 -19.10
N SER A 338 1.06 -19.46 -18.01
CA SER A 338 0.06 -18.70 -17.24
C SER A 338 -0.61 -17.59 -18.07
N ASN A 339 0.13 -16.93 -18.96
CA ASN A 339 -0.40 -15.91 -19.87
C ASN A 339 -1.30 -16.50 -20.96
N MET A 340 -0.90 -17.64 -21.55
CA MET A 340 -1.66 -18.33 -22.60
C MET A 340 -2.96 -18.92 -22.07
N GLN A 341 -3.00 -19.42 -20.83
CA GLN A 341 -4.23 -19.91 -20.19
C GLN A 341 -5.36 -18.85 -20.21
N ARG A 342 -5.03 -17.56 -20.09
CA ARG A 342 -6.01 -16.45 -20.09
C ARG A 342 -6.58 -16.13 -21.48
N GLN A 343 -5.97 -16.68 -22.52
CA GLN A 343 -6.35 -16.48 -23.92
C GLN A 343 -7.15 -17.67 -24.48
N ALA A 344 -7.26 -18.76 -23.72
CA ALA A 344 -8.00 -19.95 -24.14
C ALA A 344 -9.51 -19.66 -24.24
N VAL A 345 -10.10 -19.89 -25.41
CA VAL A 345 -11.54 -19.69 -25.64
C VAL A 345 -12.31 -20.93 -25.16
N PRO A 346 -13.41 -20.77 -24.40
CA PRO A 346 -14.26 -21.88 -23.98
C PRO A 346 -14.81 -22.68 -25.17
N LEU A 347 -14.75 -24.01 -25.07
CA LEU A 347 -15.31 -24.91 -26.08
C LEU A 347 -16.83 -25.04 -25.91
N ILE A 348 -17.53 -25.45 -26.98
CA ILE A 348 -18.98 -25.74 -26.97
C ILE A 348 -19.31 -26.80 -25.91
N ARG A 349 -18.46 -27.82 -25.78
CA ARG A 349 -18.55 -28.87 -24.77
C ARG A 349 -17.33 -28.77 -23.86
N SER A 350 -17.56 -28.38 -22.61
CA SER A 350 -16.50 -28.33 -21.61
C SER A 350 -16.05 -29.74 -21.22
N GLU A 351 -14.74 -29.91 -21.08
CA GLU A 351 -14.11 -31.14 -20.60
C GLU A 351 -13.19 -30.78 -19.44
N ALA A 352 -13.24 -31.60 -18.37
CA ALA A 352 -12.37 -31.40 -17.23
C ALA A 352 -10.94 -31.85 -17.57
N PRO A 353 -9.89 -31.15 -17.10
CA PRO A 353 -8.52 -31.58 -17.33
C PRO A 353 -8.29 -32.94 -16.69
N LEU A 354 -7.74 -33.89 -17.45
CA LEU A 354 -7.38 -35.23 -16.94
C LEU A 354 -6.26 -35.16 -15.89
N VAL A 355 -5.41 -34.14 -15.96
CA VAL A 355 -4.34 -33.85 -15.01
C VAL A 355 -4.51 -32.42 -14.55
N GLY A 356 -4.75 -32.23 -13.24
CA GLY A 356 -4.95 -30.93 -12.61
C GLY A 356 -4.25 -30.84 -11.26
N THR A 357 -4.30 -29.67 -10.62
CA THR A 357 -3.56 -29.39 -9.38
C THR A 357 -4.44 -29.38 -8.12
N GLY A 358 -5.73 -29.67 -8.23
CA GLY A 358 -6.68 -29.67 -7.11
C GLY A 358 -8.10 -29.45 -7.57
#